data_AF-A0A1Y1KRK6-F1
#
_entry.id   AF-A0A1Y1KRK6-F1
#
_cell.length_a   1.000
_cell.length_b   1.000
_cell.length_c   1.000
_cell.angle_alpha   90.00
_cell.angle_beta   90.00
_cell.angle_gamma   90.00
#
_symmetry.space_group_name_H-M   'P 1'
#
loop_
_entity.id
_entity.type
_entity.pdbx_description
1 polymer ?
#
loop_
_entity_poly.entity_id
_entity_poly.type
_entity_poly.pdbx_seq_one_letter_code
_entity_poly.pdbx_strand_id
1 'polypeptide(L)'
;DAIPPLPGRDSNATTINHGFEDDLQSEVATIDSGERGRLFVKVMGVKDLDLPLPKNERTWFSLTLDNGVHCVTTAWLELARNAPIGQEFELVVPNDLEFQLTLNVKLEKPAYLDAQTANKPVKTKTSTFSRVFASP
;
A
#
# COMPACT_ATOMS: atom_id res chain seq x y z
N ASP A 1 48.95 -15.39 41.51
CA ASP A 1 50.08 -14.46 41.27
C ASP A 1 49.62 -13.20 40.56
N ALA A 2 49.62 -12.06 41.26
CA ALA A 2 49.32 -10.75 40.70
C ALA A 2 50.65 -10.00 40.49
N ILE A 3 50.94 -9.63 39.24
CA ILE A 3 52.14 -8.87 38.89
C ILE A 3 51.85 -7.38 39.13
N PRO A 4 52.69 -6.63 39.87
CA PRO A 4 52.45 -5.23 40.14
C PRO A 4 52.76 -4.36 38.91
N PRO A 5 51.99 -3.29 38.66
CA PRO A 5 52.21 -2.39 37.54
C PRO A 5 53.50 -1.57 37.71
N LEU A 6 54.17 -1.31 36.59
CA LEU A 6 55.43 -0.56 36.55
C LEU A 6 55.22 0.94 36.82
N PRO A 7 56.08 1.60 37.62
CA PRO A 7 55.96 3.03 37.91
C PRO A 7 56.46 3.88 36.73
N GLY A 8 55.70 4.91 36.36
CA GLY A 8 56.14 5.97 35.43
C GLY A 8 55.43 6.03 34.08
N ARG A 9 54.23 5.46 33.94
CA ARG A 9 53.40 5.64 32.75
C ARG A 9 52.03 6.17 33.15
N ASP A 10 51.70 7.39 32.72
CA ASP A 10 50.36 7.92 32.87
C ASP A 10 49.37 6.96 32.20
N SER A 11 48.45 6.46 33.02
CA SER A 11 47.42 5.55 32.60
C SER A 11 46.46 6.29 31.70
N ASN A 12 46.24 5.80 30.47
CA ASN A 12 45.20 6.30 29.57
C ASN A 12 43.81 5.77 30.00
N ALA A 13 43.57 5.69 31.31
CA ALA A 13 42.29 5.37 31.90
C ALA A 13 41.49 6.67 32.03
N THR A 14 41.20 7.29 30.89
CA THR A 14 40.10 8.25 30.82
C THR A 14 38.84 7.44 31.05
N THR A 15 38.37 7.54 32.30
CA THR A 15 37.03 7.24 32.79
C THR A 15 36.01 7.09 31.67
N ILE A 16 35.57 5.85 31.49
CA ILE A 16 34.46 5.46 30.62
C ILE A 16 33.15 5.86 31.32
N ASN A 17 32.92 7.16 31.52
CA ASN A 17 31.63 7.71 32.01
C ASN A 17 31.03 8.65 30.97
N HIS A 18 31.06 8.26 29.69
CA HIS A 18 30.44 9.03 28.61
C HIS A 18 29.55 8.10 27.77
N GLY A 19 28.64 7.40 28.46
CA GLY A 19 27.72 6.46 27.81
C GLY A 19 26.38 6.27 28.53
N PHE A 20 26.20 6.84 29.73
CA PHE A 20 24.94 6.74 30.47
C PHE A 20 24.13 8.04 30.47
N GLU A 21 24.78 9.19 30.24
CA GLU A 21 24.11 10.49 30.28
C GLU A 21 23.35 10.80 28.97
N ASP A 22 23.87 10.36 27.82
CA ASP A 22 23.24 10.56 26.49
C ASP A 22 21.97 9.69 26.31
N ASP A 23 21.97 8.49 26.88
CA ASP A 23 20.82 7.56 26.88
C ASP A 23 19.69 8.08 27.77
N LEU A 24 20.03 8.62 28.95
CA LEU A 24 19.06 9.25 29.85
C LEU A 24 18.54 10.59 29.32
N GLN A 25 19.37 11.38 28.64
CA GLN A 25 18.96 12.68 28.10
C GLN A 25 18.04 12.51 26.87
N SER A 26 18.25 11.47 26.07
CA SER A 26 17.36 11.08 24.98
C SER A 26 16.05 10.49 25.49
N GLU A 27 16.06 9.66 26.54
CA GLU A 27 14.83 9.23 27.23
C GLU A 27 14.06 10.42 27.81
N VAL A 28 14.70 11.35 28.52
CA VAL A 28 14.02 12.50 29.13
C VAL A 28 13.45 13.46 28.08
N ALA A 29 14.11 13.63 26.93
CA ALA A 29 13.58 14.43 25.83
C ALA A 29 12.33 13.81 25.16
N THR A 30 12.23 12.48 25.11
CA THR A 30 11.03 11.78 24.60
C THR A 30 9.82 11.89 25.54
N ILE A 31 10.05 11.93 26.86
CA ILE A 31 8.97 12.04 27.85
C ILE A 31 8.27 13.41 27.78
N ASP A 32 8.99 14.48 27.42
CA ASP A 32 8.46 15.86 27.37
C ASP A 32 7.82 16.22 26.01
N SER A 33 8.01 15.38 24.98
CA SER A 33 7.50 15.63 23.61
C SER A 33 6.18 14.90 23.30
N GLY A 34 5.64 14.11 24.23
CA GLY A 34 4.35 13.41 24.06
C GLY A 34 4.41 12.20 23.11
N GLU A 35 5.62 11.80 22.68
CA GLU A 35 5.88 10.63 21.86
C GLU A 35 6.17 9.43 22.77
N ARG A 36 5.26 8.44 22.79
CA ARG A 36 5.33 7.31 23.72
C ARG A 36 6.27 6.18 23.25
N GLY A 37 6.69 6.24 21.99
CA GLY A 37 7.58 5.25 21.37
C GLY A 37 7.40 5.14 19.86
N ARG A 38 7.93 4.04 19.29
CA ARG A 38 7.88 3.73 17.86
C ARG A 38 7.06 2.46 17.61
N LEU A 39 6.19 2.51 16.61
CA LEU A 39 5.41 1.37 16.12
C LEU A 39 5.99 0.89 14.79
N PHE A 40 6.29 -0.40 14.71
CA PHE A 40 6.73 -1.04 13.46
C PHE A 40 5.60 -1.89 12.89
N VAL A 41 5.11 -1.54 11.71
CA VAL A 41 4.00 -2.26 11.03
C VAL A 41 4.53 -2.90 9.76
N LYS A 42 4.48 -4.23 9.71
CA LYS A 42 4.86 -5.00 8.53
C LYS A 42 3.64 -5.43 7.72
N VAL A 43 3.52 -4.88 6.52
CA VAL A 43 2.48 -5.24 5.55
C VAL A 43 3.00 -6.36 4.66
N MET A 44 2.47 -7.58 4.87
CA MET A 44 2.91 -8.76 4.12
C MET A 44 2.42 -8.78 2.67
N GLY A 45 1.19 -8.34 2.43
CA GLY A 45 0.57 -8.39 1.11
C GLY A 45 -0.95 -8.39 1.19
N VAL A 46 -1.57 -8.32 0.01
CA VAL A 46 -3.02 -8.42 -0.14
C VAL A 46 -3.36 -9.80 -0.68
N LYS A 47 -4.33 -10.48 -0.06
CA LYS A 47 -4.75 -11.84 -0.41
C LYS A 47 -6.24 -11.87 -0.71
N ASP A 48 -6.64 -12.81 -1.55
CA ASP A 48 -8.04 -13.12 -1.85
C ASP A 48 -8.86 -11.89 -2.26
N LEU A 49 -8.24 -11.03 -3.07
CA LEU A 49 -8.87 -9.80 -3.54
C LEU A 49 -9.97 -10.13 -4.57
N ASP A 50 -11.22 -10.19 -4.11
CA ASP A 50 -12.40 -10.45 -4.95
C ASP A 50 -12.99 -9.15 -5.50
N LEU A 51 -12.20 -8.48 -6.35
CA LEU A 51 -12.66 -7.34 -7.13
C LEU A 51 -12.91 -7.78 -8.57
N PRO A 52 -13.82 -7.12 -9.30
CA PRO A 52 -14.00 -7.33 -10.73
C PRO A 52 -12.81 -6.74 -11.51
N LEU A 53 -11.63 -7.34 -11.34
CA LEU A 53 -10.40 -6.92 -12.00
C LEU A 53 -10.47 -7.31 -13.48
N PRO A 54 -10.22 -6.37 -14.41
CA PRO A 54 -10.12 -6.69 -15.82
C PRO A 54 -8.99 -7.70 -16.04
N LYS A 55 -9.31 -8.88 -16.58
CA LYS A 55 -8.35 -9.99 -16.73
C LYS A 55 -7.17 -9.68 -17.66
N ASN A 56 -7.29 -8.66 -18.50
CA ASN A 56 -6.31 -8.32 -19.53
C ASN A 56 -5.55 -7.02 -19.24
N GLU A 57 -5.85 -6.31 -18.14
CA GLU A 57 -5.25 -5.00 -17.85
C GLU A 57 -4.47 -5.03 -16.53
N ARG A 58 -3.33 -4.36 -16.52
CA ARG A 58 -2.53 -4.21 -15.31
C ARG A 58 -3.19 -3.20 -14.39
N THR A 59 -3.65 -3.67 -13.24
CA THR A 59 -4.19 -2.82 -12.18
C THR A 59 -3.08 -2.43 -11.23
N TRP A 60 -3.16 -1.23 -10.66
CA TRP A 60 -2.16 -0.72 -9.70
C TRP A 60 -2.85 -0.31 -8.40
N PHE A 61 -2.15 -0.48 -7.30
CA PHE A 61 -2.61 0.00 -6.00
C PHE A 61 -1.50 0.71 -5.23
N SER A 62 -1.86 1.60 -4.33
CA SER A 62 -0.97 2.14 -3.30
C SER A 62 -1.59 1.91 -1.93
N LEU A 63 -0.75 1.94 -0.90
CA LEU A 63 -1.22 1.91 0.47
C LEU A 63 -0.68 3.12 1.24
N THR A 64 -1.47 3.61 2.17
CA THR A 64 -1.11 4.70 3.06
C THR A 64 -1.33 4.25 4.50
N LEU A 65 -0.32 4.36 5.34
CA LEU A 65 -0.45 4.31 6.80
C LEU A 65 -0.45 5.73 7.34
N ASP A 66 -1.48 6.08 8.11
CA ASP A 66 -1.62 7.38 8.75
C ASP A 66 -2.08 7.23 10.20
N ASN A 67 -1.44 7.94 11.13
CA ASN A 67 -1.87 8.02 12.52
C ASN A 67 -2.16 9.47 12.96
N GLY A 68 -2.38 10.37 12.00
CA GLY A 68 -2.68 11.79 12.21
C GLY A 68 -1.44 12.67 12.41
N VAL A 69 -0.29 12.11 12.81
CA VAL A 69 0.98 12.84 12.97
C VAL A 69 2.06 12.36 12.00
N HIS A 70 1.98 11.11 11.56
CA HIS A 70 2.90 10.48 10.63
C HIS A 70 2.10 9.79 9.53
N CYS A 71 2.31 10.24 8.29
CA CYS A 71 1.67 9.70 7.10
C CYS A 71 2.73 9.15 6.13
N VAL A 72 2.65 7.86 5.83
CA VAL A 72 3.56 7.16 4.92
C VAL A 72 2.75 6.51 3.81
N THR A 73 3.11 6.80 2.56
CA THR A 73 2.46 6.24 1.37
C THR A 73 3.48 5.50 0.52
N THR A 74 3.13 4.29 0.09
CA THR A 74 3.97 3.52 -0.83
C THR A 74 3.88 4.05 -2.25
N ALA A 75 4.88 3.71 -3.07
CA ALA A 75 4.73 3.79 -4.51
C ALA A 75 3.57 2.91 -5.00
N TRP A 76 3.15 3.13 -6.25
CA TRP A 76 2.19 2.26 -6.92
C TRP A 76 2.80 0.87 -7.12
N LEU A 77 2.10 -0.14 -6.63
CA LEU A 77 2.43 -1.55 -6.72
C LEU A 77 1.45 -2.24 -7.68
N GLU A 78 1.91 -3.28 -8.37
CA GLU A 78 1.05 -4.07 -9.26
C GLU A 78 0.03 -4.87 -8.44
N LEU A 79 -1.26 -4.72 -8.77
CA LEU A 79 -2.33 -5.43 -8.11
C LEU A 79 -2.58 -6.77 -8.81
N ALA A 80 -2.44 -7.84 -8.04
CA ALA A 80 -2.82 -9.19 -8.43
C ALA A 80 -3.78 -9.76 -7.37
N ARG A 81 -4.45 -10.87 -7.68
CA ARG A 81 -5.31 -11.60 -6.73
C ARG A 81 -4.60 -11.90 -5.40
N ASN A 82 -3.30 -12.15 -5.48
CA ASN A 82 -2.41 -12.25 -4.33
C ASN A 82 -1.16 -11.42 -4.62
N ALA A 83 -1.06 -10.24 -4.02
CA ALA A 83 0.01 -9.28 -4.24
C ALA A 83 0.90 -9.20 -2.98
N PRO A 84 2.12 -9.76 -2.98
CA PRO A 84 3.05 -9.59 -1.87
C PRO A 84 3.56 -8.14 -1.83
N ILE A 85 3.57 -7.55 -0.63
CA ILE A 85 4.10 -6.20 -0.39
C ILE A 85 5.42 -6.31 0.35
N GLY A 86 5.43 -7.02 1.50
CA GLY A 86 6.63 -7.33 2.28
C GLY A 86 7.34 -6.11 2.87
N GLN A 87 6.64 -5.00 3.09
CA GLN A 87 7.22 -3.74 3.55
C GLN A 87 6.95 -3.51 5.03
N GLU A 88 7.89 -2.84 5.70
CA GLU A 88 7.78 -2.45 7.10
C GLU A 88 7.84 -0.94 7.21
N PHE A 89 6.99 -0.38 8.07
CA PHE A 89 6.84 1.04 8.29
C PHE A 89 7.04 1.36 9.75
N GLU A 90 7.72 2.48 10.02
CA GLU A 90 7.91 3.00 11.37
C GLU A 90 7.02 4.23 11.56
N LEU A 91 6.15 4.19 12.57
CA LEU A 91 5.29 5.30 12.96
C LEU A 91 5.64 5.77 14.38
N VAL A 92 5.57 7.09 14.59
CA VAL A 92 5.72 7.72 15.91
C VAL A 92 4.41 7.56 16.65
N VAL A 93 4.42 7.02 17.88
CA VAL A 93 3.20 6.73 18.63
C VAL A 93 2.81 7.91 19.52
N PRO A 94 1.67 8.59 19.26
CA PRO A 94 1.14 9.57 20.20
C PRO A 94 0.54 8.86 21.44
N ASN A 95 -0.02 9.61 22.39
CA ASN A 95 -0.57 9.05 23.63
C ASN A 95 -1.56 7.89 23.39
N ASP A 96 -2.41 8.01 22.36
CA ASP A 96 -3.36 6.99 21.93
C ASP A 96 -2.91 6.36 20.60
N LEU A 97 -2.75 5.05 20.59
CA LEU A 97 -2.30 4.30 19.41
C LEU A 97 -3.48 3.95 18.51
N GLU A 98 -3.75 4.82 17.54
CA GLU A 98 -4.67 4.54 16.43
C GLU A 98 -3.98 4.86 15.11
N PHE A 99 -4.10 3.97 14.13
CA PHE A 99 -3.64 4.23 12.77
C PHE A 99 -4.62 3.65 11.76
N GLN A 100 -4.63 4.25 10.57
CA GLN A 100 -5.44 3.86 9.44
C GLN A 100 -4.55 3.32 8.34
N LEU A 101 -4.90 2.15 7.83
CA LEU A 101 -4.33 1.58 6.61
C LEU A 101 -5.34 1.77 5.47
N THR A 102 -5.02 2.65 4.53
CA THR A 102 -5.87 2.91 3.36
C THR A 102 -5.27 2.26 2.12
N LEU A 103 -6.07 1.50 1.38
CA LEU A 103 -5.69 0.91 0.09
C LEU A 103 -6.38 1.66 -1.05
N ASN A 104 -5.59 2.26 -1.95
CA ASN A 104 -6.10 2.97 -3.12
C ASN A 104 -5.83 2.14 -4.38
N VAL A 105 -6.86 1.86 -5.17
CA VAL A 105 -6.75 1.05 -6.40
C VAL A 105 -7.13 1.90 -7.61
N LYS A 106 -6.31 1.87 -8.67
CA LYS A 106 -6.64 2.46 -9.97
C LYS A 106 -7.28 1.42 -10.86
N LEU A 107 -8.61 1.38 -10.87
CA LEU A 107 -9.39 0.51 -11.77
C LEU A 107 -9.85 1.32 -12.98
N GLU A 108 -9.45 0.92 -14.19
CA GLU A 108 -10.02 1.51 -15.40
C GLU A 108 -11.44 0.95 -15.62
N LYS A 109 -12.35 1.82 -16.07
CA LYS A 109 -13.73 1.44 -16.31
C LYS A 109 -13.75 0.43 -17.46
N PRO A 110 -14.38 -0.75 -17.30
CA PRO A 110 -14.47 -1.70 -18.39
C PRO A 110 -15.08 -1.00 -19.59
N ALA A 111 -14.36 -1.03 -20.73
CA ALA A 111 -14.90 -0.54 -21.98
C ALA A 111 -16.18 -1.32 -22.24
N TYR A 112 -17.32 -0.64 -22.11
CA TYR A 112 -18.58 -1.19 -22.58
C TYR A 112 -18.35 -1.39 -24.07
N LEU A 113 -18.22 -2.65 -24.49
CA LEU A 113 -18.40 -2.98 -25.89
C LEU A 113 -19.83 -2.57 -26.17
N ASP A 114 -19.99 -1.38 -26.76
CA ASP A 114 -21.25 -0.98 -27.36
C ASP A 114 -21.69 -2.18 -28.18
N ALA A 115 -22.80 -2.80 -27.75
CA ALA A 115 -23.43 -3.87 -28.49
C ALA A 115 -23.73 -3.26 -29.85
N GLN A 116 -22.86 -3.50 -30.83
CA GLN A 116 -23.08 -3.12 -32.20
C GLN A 116 -24.39 -3.78 -32.58
N THR A 117 -25.45 -2.99 -32.61
CA THR A 117 -26.70 -3.34 -33.26
C THR A 117 -26.31 -3.50 -34.72
N ALA A 118 -25.99 -4.74 -35.09
CA ALA A 118 -25.78 -5.15 -36.45
C ALA A 118 -27.13 -5.00 -37.17
N ASN A 119 -27.46 -3.77 -37.55
CA ASN A 119 -28.51 -3.44 -38.49
C ASN A 119 -28.06 -3.95 -39.85
N LYS A 120 -28.15 -5.28 -40.05
CA LYS A 120 -28.12 -5.86 -41.39
C LYS A 120 -29.39 -5.35 -42.08
N PRO A 121 -29.30 -4.60 -43.18
CA PRO A 121 -30.49 -4.22 -43.92
C PRO A 121 -31.09 -5.50 -44.53
N VAL A 122 -32.22 -5.94 -43.97
CA VAL A 122 -33.04 -6.99 -44.56
C VAL A 122 -33.57 -6.43 -45.87
N LYS A 123 -32.97 -6.84 -46.99
CA LYS A 123 -33.48 -6.58 -48.34
C LYS A 123 -34.89 -7.18 -48.41
N THR A 124 -35.90 -6.33 -48.35
CA THR A 124 -37.29 -6.69 -48.55
C THR A 124 -37.45 -7.20 -49.97
N LYS A 125 -37.59 -8.52 -50.12
CA LYS A 125 -37.98 -9.13 -51.39
C LYS A 125 -39.40 -8.67 -51.69
N THR A 126 -39.54 -7.95 -52.79
CA THR A 126 -40.81 -7.55 -53.39
C THR A 126 -41.74 -8.77 -53.51
N SER A 127 -42.94 -8.65 -52.96
CA SER A 127 -43.94 -9.71 -52.95
C SER A 127 -44.59 -9.80 -54.33
N THR A 128 -44.23 -10.83 -55.09
CA THR A 128 -44.98 -11.26 -56.28
C THR A 128 -46.01 -12.30 -55.83
N PHE A 129 -47.20 -11.85 -55.44
CA PHE A 129 -48.38 -12.71 -55.42
C PHE A 129 -49.44 -12.14 -56.35
N SER A 130 -49.31 -12.59 -57.60
CA SER A 130 -50.36 -13.06 -58.50
C SER A 130 -51.77 -12.47 -58.35
N ARG A 131 -52.08 -11.54 -59.27
CA ARG A 131 -53.43 -11.36 -59.81
C ARG A 131 -53.86 -12.64 -60.52
N VAL A 132 -54.93 -13.29 -60.07
CA VAL A 132 -55.83 -14.13 -60.91
C VAL A 132 -57.18 -14.29 -60.22
N PHE A 133 -58.23 -14.43 -61.04
CA PHE A 133 -59.68 -14.53 -60.77
C PHE A 133 -60.38 -13.18 -60.55
N ALA A 134 -61.43 -12.80 -61.28
CA ALA A 134 -62.04 -13.18 -62.55
C ALA A 134 -63.09 -12.09 -62.81
N SER A 135 -63.21 -11.62 -64.05
CA SER A 135 -64.37 -10.91 -64.60
C SER A 135 -65.09 -11.89 -65.55
N PRO A 136 -66.38 -11.76 -65.92
CA PRO A 136 -67.22 -10.56 -66.07
C PRO A 136 -68.41 -10.43 -65.11
#